data_AF-X8IB37-F1
#
_entry.id   AF-X8IB37-F1
#
_cell.length_a   1.000
_cell.length_b   1.000
_cell.length_c   1.000
_cell.angle_alpha   90.00
_cell.angle_beta   90.00
_cell.angle_gamma   90.00
#
_symmetry.space_group_name_H-M   'P 1'
#
loop_
_entity.id
_entity.type
_entity.pdbx_description
1 polymer ?
#
loop_
_entity_poly.entity_id
_entity_poly.type
_entity_poly.pdbx_seq_one_letter_code
_entity_poly.pdbx_strand_id
1 'polypeptide(L)'
;MKTYVLDVLENILNEEEANQYYYKAFLEMNKREKIPYIVNENRYLKFLLRLYKIDKNVVYKWRLLEKWCFDFLSNSEKLHYKNSIKKLRRKAFNKRKFFSEDKDILEMIFKMSFRDVFGFQKAYKFYFSNLKILITSLTDYYYFITFLDKDEEKVRNLVKKSKLFLR
;
A
#
# COMPACT_ATOMS: atom_id res chain seq x y z
N MET A 1 -13.61 -10.13 -16.29
CA MET A 1 -13.17 -9.28 -15.17
C MET A 1 -13.33 -10.07 -13.88
N LYS A 2 -12.28 -10.16 -13.06
CA LYS A 2 -12.32 -10.82 -11.75
C LYS A 2 -11.78 -9.88 -10.68
N THR A 3 -12.40 -9.86 -9.52
CA THR A 3 -12.00 -9.00 -8.39
C THR A 3 -11.68 -9.87 -7.19
N TYR A 4 -10.57 -9.57 -6.55
CA TYR A 4 -10.08 -10.24 -5.35
C TYR A 4 -9.81 -9.23 -4.24
N VAL A 5 -9.89 -9.68 -3.00
CA VAL A 5 -9.35 -8.99 -1.84
C VAL A 5 -7.87 -9.34 -1.73
N LEU A 6 -7.02 -8.31 -1.67
CA LEU A 6 -5.60 -8.41 -1.44
C LEU A 6 -5.31 -8.19 0.04
N ASP A 7 -4.89 -9.26 0.70
CA ASP A 7 -4.77 -9.39 2.14
C ASP A 7 -3.31 -9.59 2.58
N VAL A 8 -2.98 -9.17 3.80
CA VAL A 8 -1.70 -9.40 4.49
C VAL A 8 -1.72 -10.64 5.37
N LEU A 9 -2.91 -11.10 5.77
CA LEU A 9 -3.14 -12.25 6.62
C LEU A 9 -3.35 -13.50 5.77
N GLU A 10 -2.65 -14.57 6.12
CA GLU A 10 -2.78 -15.87 5.45
C GLU A 10 -4.12 -16.52 5.78
N ASN A 11 -4.52 -16.47 7.05
CA ASN A 11 -5.78 -17.02 7.56
C ASN A 11 -6.86 -15.93 7.69
N ILE A 12 -8.12 -16.30 7.49
CA ILE A 12 -9.26 -15.41 7.75
C ILE A 12 -9.37 -15.33 9.26
N LEU A 13 -9.28 -14.13 9.84
CA LEU A 13 -9.47 -13.96 11.27
C LEU A 13 -10.95 -14.23 11.60
N ASN A 14 -11.19 -14.97 12.66
CA ASN A 14 -12.51 -15.01 13.28
C ASN A 14 -12.82 -13.67 13.98
N GLU A 15 -14.04 -13.50 14.47
CA GLU A 15 -14.47 -12.24 15.08
C GLU A 15 -13.63 -11.85 16.31
N GLU A 16 -13.28 -12.81 17.16
CA GLU A 16 -12.45 -12.56 18.35
C GLU A 16 -11.03 -12.16 17.96
N GLU A 17 -10.43 -12.86 17.00
CA GLU A 17 -9.10 -12.56 16.47
C GLU A 17 -9.09 -11.20 15.77
N ALA A 18 -10.12 -10.87 14.98
CA ALA A 18 -10.26 -9.57 14.34
C ALA A 18 -10.42 -8.46 15.38
N ASN A 19 -11.21 -8.68 16.42
CA ASN A 19 -11.40 -7.73 17.51
C ASN A 19 -10.12 -7.52 18.32
N GLN A 20 -9.29 -8.54 18.52
CA GLN A 20 -7.97 -8.38 19.14
C GLN A 20 -6.99 -7.67 18.20
N TYR A 21 -7.03 -8.02 16.92
CA TYR A 21 -6.10 -7.49 15.93
C TYR A 21 -6.37 -6.00 15.70
N TYR A 22 -7.62 -5.61 15.51
CA TYR A 22 -8.10 -4.25 15.22
C TYR A 22 -8.68 -3.52 16.44
N TYR A 23 -8.34 -3.96 17.66
CA TYR A 23 -8.99 -3.53 18.91
C TYR A 23 -8.93 -2.03 19.19
N LYS A 24 -7.88 -1.36 18.72
CA LYS A 24 -7.61 0.05 18.98
C LYS A 24 -7.53 0.81 17.67
N ALA A 25 -7.95 2.06 17.68
CA ALA A 25 -7.55 2.96 16.61
C ALA A 25 -6.03 3.10 16.63
N PHE A 26 -5.38 3.25 15.47
CA PHE A 26 -3.91 3.41 15.42
C PHE A 26 -3.40 4.60 16.27
N LEU A 27 -4.25 5.61 16.48
CA LEU A 27 -3.97 6.75 17.35
C LEU A 27 -3.82 6.38 18.82
N GLU A 28 -4.52 5.34 19.26
CA GLU A 28 -4.58 4.88 20.65
C GLU A 28 -3.51 3.82 20.95
N MET A 29 -2.81 3.37 19.91
CA MET A 29 -1.76 2.36 20.02
C MET A 29 -0.43 2.95 20.51
N ASN A 30 0.22 2.24 21.42
CA ASN A 30 1.61 2.49 21.79
C ASN A 30 2.58 2.01 20.69
N LYS A 31 3.86 2.35 20.82
CA LYS A 31 4.88 2.02 19.80
C LYS A 31 5.00 0.52 19.48
N ARG A 32 4.79 -0.38 20.46
CA ARG A 32 4.88 -1.83 20.24
C ARG A 32 3.66 -2.35 19.50
N GLU A 33 2.48 -1.87 19.87
CA GLU A 33 1.20 -2.20 19.22
C GLU A 33 1.19 -1.78 17.74
N LYS A 34 1.92 -0.72 17.36
CA LYS A 34 2.04 -0.25 15.97
C LYS A 34 2.95 -1.12 15.08
N ILE A 35 3.82 -1.95 15.65
CA ILE A 35 4.84 -2.70 14.88
C ILE A 35 4.21 -3.63 13.82
N PRO A 36 3.21 -4.47 14.15
CA PRO A 36 2.61 -5.39 13.18
C PRO A 36 2.01 -4.65 11.97
N TYR A 37 1.37 -3.51 12.23
CA TYR A 37 0.80 -2.65 11.21
C TYR A 37 1.85 -2.11 10.25
N ILE A 38 2.96 -1.57 10.79
CA ILE A 38 4.07 -1.07 9.97
C ILE A 38 4.70 -2.20 9.14
N VAL A 39 4.76 -3.43 9.67
CA VAL A 39 5.26 -4.59 8.92
C VAL A 39 4.34 -4.94 7.76
N ASN A 40 3.03 -4.91 7.95
CA ASN A 40 2.01 -5.19 6.93
C ASN A 40 1.99 -4.13 5.83
N GLU A 41 2.01 -2.85 6.21
CA GLU A 41 2.14 -1.72 5.30
C GLU A 41 3.36 -1.85 4.38
N ASN A 42 4.49 -2.30 4.94
CA ASN A 42 5.68 -2.58 4.15
C ASN A 42 5.49 -3.71 3.11
N ARG A 43 4.55 -4.64 3.30
CA ARG A 43 4.22 -5.69 2.31
C ARG A 43 3.45 -5.09 1.14
N TYR A 44 2.42 -4.28 1.40
CA TYR A 44 1.68 -3.54 0.37
C TYR A 44 2.59 -2.61 -0.42
N LEU A 45 3.45 -1.86 0.27
CA LEU A 45 4.44 -1.00 -0.38
C LEU A 45 5.35 -1.78 -1.34
N LYS A 46 5.88 -2.93 -0.90
CA LYS A 46 6.73 -3.77 -1.74
C LYS A 46 5.98 -4.28 -2.96
N PHE A 47 4.70 -4.61 -2.82
CA PHE A 47 3.85 -5.06 -3.92
C PHE A 47 3.62 -3.93 -4.93
N LEU A 48 3.15 -2.77 -4.51
CA LEU A 48 2.90 -1.61 -5.37
C LEU A 48 4.18 -1.16 -6.10
N LEU A 49 5.32 -1.12 -5.40
CA LEU A 49 6.61 -0.80 -6.02
C LEU A 49 7.07 -1.84 -7.04
N ARG A 50 6.66 -3.11 -6.91
CA ARG A 50 6.96 -4.15 -7.91
C ARG A 50 6.07 -4.02 -9.14
N LEU A 51 4.78 -3.74 -8.94
CA LEU A 51 3.86 -3.45 -10.04
C LEU A 51 4.36 -2.27 -10.87
N TYR A 52 4.69 -1.17 -10.20
CA TYR A 52 5.17 0.05 -10.86
C TYR A 52 6.49 -0.12 -11.60
N LYS A 53 7.38 -1.02 -11.15
CA LYS A 53 8.60 -1.36 -11.90
C LYS A 53 8.34 -2.07 -13.22
N ILE A 54 7.21 -2.77 -13.32
CA ILE A 54 6.82 -3.54 -14.51
C ILE A 54 5.96 -2.68 -15.42
N ASP A 55 5.07 -1.89 -14.83
CA ASP A 55 4.13 -1.05 -15.53
C ASP A 55 4.20 0.38 -14.98
N LYS A 56 4.84 1.25 -15.75
CA LYS A 56 4.96 2.68 -15.45
C LYS A 56 3.75 3.48 -15.89
N ASN A 57 2.89 2.92 -16.74
CA ASN A 57 1.70 3.60 -17.25
C ASN A 57 0.57 3.45 -16.22
N VAL A 58 0.69 4.26 -15.17
CA VAL A 58 -0.22 4.25 -14.03
C VAL A 58 -1.13 5.46 -14.09
N VAL A 59 -2.42 5.22 -14.20
CA VAL A 59 -3.45 6.23 -13.97
C VAL A 59 -3.92 6.10 -12.54
N TYR A 60 -4.04 7.22 -11.83
CA TYR A 60 -4.48 7.20 -10.45
C TYR A 60 -5.58 8.21 -10.21
N LYS A 61 -6.44 7.89 -9.25
CA LYS A 61 -7.45 8.82 -8.76
C LYS A 61 -7.36 8.84 -7.24
N TRP A 62 -7.15 10.03 -6.70
CA TRP A 62 -7.05 10.25 -5.26
C TRP A 62 -8.10 11.26 -4.82
N ARG A 63 -8.85 10.94 -3.76
CA ARG A 63 -9.73 11.85 -3.04
C ARG A 63 -9.10 12.12 -1.67
N LEU A 64 -9.05 13.38 -1.23
CA LEU A 64 -8.46 13.82 0.07
C LEU A 64 -6.91 13.87 0.11
N LEU A 65 -6.26 14.39 -0.93
CA LEU A 65 -4.78 14.53 -0.97
C LEU A 65 -4.27 15.44 0.17
N GLU A 66 -5.00 16.52 0.43
CA GLU A 66 -4.60 17.63 1.33
C GLU A 66 -4.52 17.25 2.80
N LYS A 67 -5.30 16.25 3.27
CA LYS A 67 -5.19 15.75 4.65
C LYS A 67 -3.95 14.85 4.80
N TRP A 68 -2.77 15.46 4.85
CA TRP A 68 -1.53 14.79 5.25
C TRP A 68 -1.59 14.38 6.72
N CYS A 69 -2.00 13.15 6.98
CA CYS A 69 -2.06 12.61 8.34
C CYS A 69 -0.70 12.14 8.89
N PHE A 70 0.38 12.87 8.61
CA PHE A 70 1.56 12.75 9.47
C PHE A 70 1.34 13.38 10.83
N ASP A 71 0.32 14.22 11.01
CA ASP A 71 0.00 14.82 12.30
C ASP A 71 -0.24 13.80 13.41
N PHE A 72 -0.65 12.59 13.02
CA PHE A 72 -0.89 11.45 13.89
C PHE A 72 0.36 10.61 14.24
N LEU A 73 1.50 10.90 13.60
CA LEU A 73 2.76 10.25 13.90
C LEU A 73 3.55 11.04 14.94
N SER A 74 4.25 10.34 15.83
CA SER A 74 5.27 10.97 16.66
C SER A 74 6.39 11.57 15.79
N ASN A 75 7.11 12.58 16.31
CA ASN A 75 8.24 13.17 15.59
C ASN A 75 9.29 12.13 15.16
N SER A 76 9.52 11.09 15.98
CA SER A 76 10.40 9.96 15.64
C SER A 76 9.88 9.14 14.45
N GLU A 77 8.58 8.88 14.39
CA GLU A 77 7.96 8.15 13.28
C GLU A 77 7.97 9.02 12.01
N LYS A 78 7.55 10.30 12.09
CA LYS A 78 7.64 11.26 10.96
C LYS A 78 9.06 11.30 10.40
N LEU A 79 10.07 11.36 11.25
CA LEU A 79 11.48 11.37 10.85
C LEU A 79 11.89 10.04 10.20
N HIS A 80 11.51 8.90 10.79
CA HIS A 80 11.77 7.58 10.21
C HIS A 80 11.15 7.44 8.82
N TYR A 81 9.91 7.91 8.63
CA TYR A 81 9.24 7.89 7.32
C TYR A 81 9.89 8.83 6.32
N LYS A 82 10.16 10.09 6.69
CA LYS A 82 10.90 11.03 5.85
C LYS A 82 12.25 10.44 5.42
N ASN A 83 12.96 9.79 6.33
CA ASN A 83 14.22 9.12 6.04
C ASN A 83 14.07 7.89 5.15
N SER A 84 13.02 7.09 5.35
CA SER A 84 12.72 5.93 4.50
C SER A 84 12.38 6.35 3.07
N ILE A 85 11.54 7.37 2.91
CA ILE A 85 11.25 8.01 1.63
C ILE A 85 12.53 8.56 1.00
N LYS A 86 13.36 9.28 1.76
CA LYS A 86 14.63 9.83 1.27
C LYS A 86 15.60 8.73 0.83
N LYS A 87 15.72 7.63 1.58
CA LYS A 87 16.53 6.45 1.23
C LYS A 87 16.01 5.77 -0.03
N LEU A 88 14.70 5.62 -0.17
CA LEU A 88 14.08 5.01 -1.33
C LEU A 88 14.21 5.90 -2.58
N ARG A 89 14.04 7.22 -2.43
CA ARG A 89 14.36 8.23 -3.45
C ARG A 89 15.80 8.12 -3.90
N ARG A 90 16.77 8.06 -2.98
CA ARG A 90 18.19 7.87 -3.31
C ARG A 90 18.45 6.55 -4.05
N LYS A 91 17.87 5.44 -3.58
CA LYS A 91 17.97 4.13 -4.25
C LYS A 91 17.34 4.11 -5.64
N ALA A 92 16.26 4.86 -5.85
CA ALA A 92 15.58 5.00 -7.13
C ALA A 92 16.39 5.89 -8.10
N PHE A 93 16.88 7.03 -7.60
CA PHE A 93 17.67 8.01 -8.35
C PHE A 93 19.03 7.44 -8.77
N ASN A 94 19.74 6.77 -7.86
CA ASN A 94 21.02 6.12 -8.15
C ASN A 94 20.92 4.99 -9.20
N LYS A 95 19.71 4.45 -9.42
CA LYS A 95 19.47 3.42 -10.45
C LYS A 95 19.15 3.99 -11.84
N ARG A 96 19.22 5.31 -12.06
CA ARG A 96 18.85 6.01 -13.33
C ARG A 96 17.53 5.51 -13.94
N LYS A 97 16.60 5.00 -13.12
CA LYS A 97 15.42 4.25 -13.60
C LYS A 97 14.10 5.02 -13.51
N PHE A 98 14.10 6.25 -13.00
CA PHE A 98 12.88 7.01 -12.73
C PHE A 98 13.04 8.49 -13.10
N PHE A 99 12.12 9.01 -13.93
CA PHE A 99 12.07 10.40 -14.41
C PHE A 99 11.38 11.32 -13.38
N SER A 100 11.40 12.63 -13.59
CA SER A 100 10.84 13.60 -12.63
C SER A 100 9.32 13.52 -12.46
N GLU A 101 8.55 13.07 -13.46
CA GLU A 101 7.11 12.78 -13.32
C GLU A 101 6.83 11.55 -12.43
N ASP A 102 7.78 10.62 -12.33
CA ASP A 102 7.69 9.42 -11.48
C ASP A 102 7.78 9.77 -9.97
N LYS A 103 8.26 10.97 -9.60
CA LYS A 103 8.40 11.39 -8.20
C LYS A 103 7.07 11.48 -7.48
N ASP A 104 6.04 12.00 -8.15
CA ASP A 104 4.71 12.20 -7.56
C ASP A 104 4.00 10.86 -7.37
N ILE A 105 4.11 9.96 -8.36
CA ILE A 105 3.55 8.60 -8.29
C ILE A 105 4.24 7.78 -7.18
N LEU A 106 5.57 7.85 -7.07
CA LEU A 106 6.28 7.16 -6.00
C LEU A 106 5.89 7.71 -4.63
N GLU A 107 5.90 9.03 -4.45
CA GLU A 107 5.46 9.65 -3.21
C GLU A 107 4.03 9.24 -2.86
N MET A 108 3.18 9.08 -3.85
CA MET A 108 1.80 8.66 -3.68
C MET A 108 1.65 7.17 -3.33
N ILE A 109 2.39 6.26 -3.98
CA ILE A 109 2.50 4.84 -3.58
C ILE A 109 2.95 4.73 -2.12
N PHE A 110 3.94 5.55 -1.73
CA PHE A 110 4.40 5.63 -0.35
C PHE A 110 3.31 6.14 0.59
N LYS A 111 2.62 7.22 0.22
CA LYS A 111 1.53 7.78 1.03
C LYS A 111 0.43 6.76 1.26
N MET A 112 0.06 5.97 0.25
CA MET A 112 -0.98 4.96 0.40
C MET A 112 -0.60 3.85 1.35
N SER A 113 0.59 3.29 1.15
CA SER A 113 1.12 2.20 1.96
C SER A 113 1.45 2.60 3.40
N PHE A 114 1.05 3.79 3.85
CA PHE A 114 1.13 4.21 5.24
C PHE A 114 -0.13 4.95 5.69
N ARG A 115 -1.09 5.25 4.80
CA ARG A 115 -2.31 5.99 5.11
C ARG A 115 -3.51 5.11 5.41
N ASP A 116 -3.52 3.86 4.98
CA ASP A 116 -4.65 2.96 5.26
C ASP A 116 -4.84 2.77 6.76
N VAL A 117 -3.75 2.80 7.51
CA VAL A 117 -3.74 2.77 8.97
C VAL A 117 -4.53 3.92 9.65
N PHE A 118 -5.02 4.92 8.91
CA PHE A 118 -5.68 6.12 9.44
C PHE A 118 -7.12 6.36 8.93
N GLY A 119 -7.86 5.33 8.49
CA GLY A 119 -9.31 5.47 8.28
C GLY A 119 -9.75 6.04 6.92
N PHE A 120 -8.90 6.01 5.89
CA PHE A 120 -9.20 6.58 4.56
C PHE A 120 -9.80 5.54 3.60
N GLN A 121 -10.97 5.01 3.94
CA GLN A 121 -11.67 4.03 3.10
C GLN A 121 -12.04 4.61 1.72
N LYS A 122 -11.87 3.82 0.65
CA LYS A 122 -12.26 4.16 -0.74
C LYS A 122 -11.65 5.46 -1.30
N ALA A 123 -10.57 5.97 -0.69
CA ALA A 123 -9.99 7.26 -1.02
C ALA A 123 -9.12 7.24 -2.29
N TYR A 124 -8.60 6.08 -2.72
CA TYR A 124 -7.71 6.02 -3.86
C TYR A 124 -7.95 4.81 -4.78
N LYS A 125 -7.57 5.00 -6.04
CA LYS A 125 -7.58 3.98 -7.10
C LYS A 125 -6.32 4.09 -7.94
N PHE A 126 -5.75 2.94 -8.30
CA PHE A 126 -4.65 2.83 -9.26
C PHE A 126 -5.02 1.90 -10.38
N TYR A 127 -4.85 2.37 -11.60
CA TYR A 127 -4.98 1.58 -12.80
C TYR A 127 -3.61 1.44 -13.46
N PHE A 128 -3.13 0.20 -13.57
CA PHE A 128 -1.92 -0.17 -14.30
C PHE A 128 -2.35 -0.64 -15.68
N SER A 129 -2.10 0.16 -16.71
CA SER A 129 -2.69 -0.05 -18.04
C SER A 129 -2.13 -1.27 -18.76
N ASN A 130 -0.82 -1.51 -18.66
CA ASN A 130 -0.16 -2.64 -19.32
C ASN A 130 -0.45 -3.96 -18.58
N LEU A 131 -0.53 -3.91 -17.26
CA LEU A 131 -0.95 -5.07 -16.45
C LEU A 131 -2.46 -5.28 -16.44
N LYS A 132 -3.24 -4.30 -16.93
CA LYS A 132 -4.71 -4.31 -16.94
C LYS A 132 -5.31 -4.65 -15.57
N ILE A 133 -4.73 -4.08 -14.50
CA ILE A 133 -5.23 -4.23 -13.14
C ILE A 133 -5.68 -2.89 -12.56
N LEU A 134 -6.77 -2.92 -11.80
CA LEU A 134 -7.27 -1.81 -11.01
C LEU A 134 -7.16 -2.17 -9.52
N ILE A 135 -6.45 -1.37 -8.75
CA ILE A 135 -6.33 -1.49 -7.29
C ILE A 135 -7.19 -0.40 -6.66
N THR A 136 -8.04 -0.75 -5.69
CA THR A 136 -8.90 0.17 -4.96
C THR A 136 -8.79 -0.09 -3.46
N SER A 137 -8.63 0.96 -2.63
CA SER A 137 -8.74 0.83 -1.17
C SER A 137 -10.12 0.31 -0.76
N LEU A 138 -10.18 -0.74 0.07
CA LEU A 138 -11.42 -1.18 0.70
C LEU A 138 -11.54 -0.60 2.11
N THR A 139 -10.58 -0.95 2.98
CA THR A 139 -10.49 -0.51 4.38
C THR A 139 -9.03 -0.26 4.74
N ASP A 140 -8.79 0.04 6.01
CA ASP A 140 -7.48 0.29 6.61
C ASP A 140 -6.46 -0.85 6.45
N TYR A 141 -6.91 -2.03 6.00
CA TYR A 141 -6.09 -3.24 5.91
C TYR A 141 -6.31 -4.06 4.65
N TYR A 142 -7.20 -3.63 3.76
CA TYR A 142 -7.60 -4.41 2.59
C TYR A 142 -7.63 -3.56 1.33
N TYR A 143 -7.14 -4.15 0.25
CA TYR A 143 -7.27 -3.61 -1.10
C TYR A 143 -8.12 -4.54 -1.95
N PHE A 144 -8.97 -4.00 -2.81
CA PHE A 144 -9.43 -4.76 -3.97
C PHE A 144 -8.41 -4.69 -5.09
N ILE A 145 -8.21 -5.83 -5.76
CA ILE A 145 -7.52 -5.89 -7.03
C ILE A 145 -8.45 -6.53 -8.07
N THR A 146 -8.76 -5.74 -9.09
CA THR A 146 -9.60 -6.14 -10.21
C THR A 146 -8.72 -6.38 -11.43
N PHE A 147 -8.74 -7.61 -11.93
CA PHE A 147 -8.14 -8.03 -13.18
C PHE A 147 -9.12 -7.76 -14.33
N LEU A 148 -8.73 -6.87 -15.23
CA LEU A 148 -9.53 -6.54 -16.42
C LEU A 148 -9.26 -7.52 -17.57
N ASP A 149 -8.15 -8.26 -17.53
CA ASP A 149 -7.79 -9.32 -18.48
C ASP A 149 -7.76 -10.71 -17.80
N LYS A 150 -7.61 -11.77 -18.61
CA LYS A 150 -7.54 -13.16 -18.15
C LYS A 150 -6.13 -13.60 -17.70
N ASP A 151 -5.08 -12.91 -18.13
CA ASP A 151 -3.69 -13.21 -17.72
C ASP A 151 -3.36 -12.58 -16.35
N GLU A 152 -3.58 -13.37 -15.30
CA GLU A 152 -3.37 -12.95 -13.91
C GLU A 152 -2.03 -13.45 -13.33
N GLU A 153 -1.34 -14.37 -14.02
CA GLU A 153 -0.27 -15.19 -13.43
C GLU A 153 0.90 -14.34 -12.95
N LYS A 154 1.29 -13.37 -13.77
CA LYS A 154 2.39 -12.44 -13.46
C LYS A 154 2.12 -11.68 -12.16
N VAL A 155 0.91 -11.16 -11.97
CA VAL A 155 0.54 -10.39 -10.78
C VAL A 155 0.38 -11.31 -9.57
N ARG A 156 -0.22 -12.49 -9.74
CA ARG A 156 -0.30 -13.52 -8.68
C ARG A 156 1.08 -13.89 -8.14
N ASN A 157 2.08 -14.01 -9.01
CA ASN A 157 3.46 -14.25 -8.61
C ASN A 157 4.06 -13.07 -7.83
N LEU A 158 3.70 -11.82 -8.16
CA LEU A 158 4.13 -10.65 -7.40
C LEU A 158 3.47 -10.56 -6.02
N VAL A 159 2.20 -10.93 -5.92
CA VAL A 159 1.48 -11.04 -4.64
C VAL A 159 2.23 -12.01 -3.72
N LYS A 160 2.50 -13.24 -4.17
CA LYS A 160 3.26 -14.25 -3.39
C LYS A 160 4.64 -13.74 -2.97
N LYS A 161 5.40 -13.13 -3.90
CA LYS A 161 6.71 -12.51 -3.60
C LYS A 161 6.64 -11.36 -2.58
N SER A 162 5.45 -10.80 -2.37
CA SER A 162 5.19 -9.72 -1.40
C SER A 162 4.65 -10.22 -0.07
N LYS A 163 4.49 -11.55 0.10
CA LYS A 163 3.84 -12.17 1.28
C LYS A 163 2.43 -11.61 1.52
N LEU A 164 1.71 -11.43 0.41
CA LEU A 164 0.30 -11.05 0.37
C LEU A 164 -0.52 -12.24 -0.17
N PHE A 165 -1.83 -12.16 -0.03
CA PHE A 165 -2.78 -13.20 -0.41
C PHE A 165 -3.92 -12.59 -1.25
N LEU A 166 -4.38 -13.33 -2.26
CA LEU A 166 -5.60 -12.98 -3.01
C LEU A 166 -6.73 -13.88 -2.55
N ARG A 167 -7.86 -13.27 -2.19
CA ARG A 167 -9.09 -13.95 -1.77
C ARG A 167 -10.24 -13.58 -2.70
#